data_AF-A0A3D2P8V5-F1
#
_entry.id   AF-A0A3D2P8V5-F1
#
_cell.length_a   1.000
_cell.length_b   1.000
_cell.length_c   1.000
_cell.angle_alpha   90.00
_cell.angle_beta   90.00
_cell.angle_gamma   90.00
#
_symmetry.space_group_name_H-M   'P 1'
#
loop_
_entity.id
_entity.type
_entity.pdbx_description
1 polymer ?
#
loop_
_entity_poly.entity_id
_entity_poly.type
_entity_poly.pdbx_seq_one_letter_code
_entity_poly.pdbx_strand_id
1 'polypeptide(L)'
;MHDDISALEQKLLNAIAQVNDLNSLEQLRVEALGKKGEVSLLMRGLGSMSPEERQSFGPLLNGLKSQVASAIDERQTILGREALNERLATEHLDVSLPARHVAQGSLHPIGEVIDEVTAIFGSMGFAVAEGPHIEDDFHNFTALNIPADHPARQEHDTFYFAADDEGQRPVLRTHTSPVQIRTMVAEEPPIRIIAPGRTFRCDSDQTHTPMFHQVEG
;
A
#
# COMPACT_ATOMS: atom_id res chain seq x y z
N MET A 1 64.29 -8.01 -27.67
CA MET A 1 63.15 -8.92 -27.45
C MET A 1 62.68 -8.94 -26.00
N HIS A 2 63.55 -9.18 -25.01
CA HIS A 2 63.17 -9.03 -23.58
C HIS A 2 62.80 -7.58 -23.24
N ASP A 3 63.63 -6.61 -23.67
CA ASP A 3 63.37 -5.17 -23.48
C ASP A 3 62.09 -4.70 -24.20
N ASP A 4 61.75 -5.32 -25.34
CA ASP A 4 60.54 -4.97 -26.11
C ASP A 4 59.25 -5.41 -25.40
N ILE A 5 59.28 -6.55 -24.69
CA ILE A 5 58.15 -7.05 -23.90
C ILE A 5 57.91 -6.16 -22.68
N SER A 6 58.98 -5.74 -21.99
CA SER A 6 58.88 -4.83 -20.85
C SER A 6 58.41 -3.43 -21.26
N ALA A 7 58.89 -2.91 -22.40
CA ALA A 7 58.41 -1.64 -22.94
C ALA A 7 56.91 -1.70 -23.32
N LEU A 8 56.46 -2.81 -23.88
CA LEU A 8 55.04 -3.04 -24.20
C LEU A 8 54.17 -3.13 -22.94
N GLU A 9 54.63 -3.84 -21.91
CA GLU A 9 53.97 -3.92 -20.60
C GLU A 9 53.72 -2.53 -20.02
N GLN A 10 54.78 -1.70 -19.94
CA GLN A 10 54.67 -0.34 -19.41
C GLN A 10 53.76 0.54 -20.25
N LYS A 11 53.84 0.47 -21.59
CA LYS A 11 52.94 1.19 -22.49
C LYS A 11 51.47 0.86 -22.19
N LEU A 12 51.14 -0.43 -22.09
CA LEU A 12 49.77 -0.89 -21.86
C LEU A 12 49.28 -0.52 -20.45
N LEU A 13 50.08 -0.75 -19.41
CA LEU A 13 49.72 -0.41 -18.03
C LEU A 13 49.48 1.10 -17.86
N ASN A 14 50.32 1.93 -18.47
CA ASN A 14 50.12 3.39 -18.46
C ASN A 14 48.85 3.79 -19.21
N ALA A 15 48.58 3.17 -20.36
CA ALA A 15 47.36 3.45 -21.11
C ALA A 15 46.11 3.06 -20.31
N ILE A 16 46.10 1.88 -19.67
CA ILE A 16 45.01 1.43 -18.78
C ILE A 16 44.79 2.44 -17.65
N ALA A 17 45.86 2.92 -17.01
CA ALA A 17 45.76 3.86 -15.89
C ALA A 17 45.18 5.23 -16.29
N GLN A 18 45.37 5.66 -17.54
CA GLN A 18 44.93 6.97 -18.04
C GLN A 18 43.52 6.98 -18.64
N VAL A 19 42.93 5.79 -18.88
CA VAL A 19 41.57 5.68 -19.42
C VAL A 19 40.55 6.12 -18.37
N ASN A 20 39.60 6.98 -18.76
CA ASN A 20 38.61 7.58 -17.86
C ASN A 20 37.17 7.16 -18.12
N ASP A 21 36.94 6.25 -19.07
CA ASP A 21 35.60 5.76 -19.39
C ASP A 21 35.63 4.29 -19.83
N LEU A 22 34.51 3.59 -19.62
CA LEU A 22 34.40 2.16 -19.88
C LEU A 22 34.50 1.81 -21.37
N ASN A 23 34.10 2.71 -22.27
CA ASN A 23 34.17 2.44 -23.72
C ASN A 23 35.61 2.48 -24.21
N SER A 24 36.39 3.47 -23.77
CA SER A 24 37.82 3.56 -24.05
C SER A 24 38.59 2.39 -23.42
N LEU A 25 38.18 1.90 -22.24
CA LEU A 25 38.79 0.72 -21.62
C LEU A 25 38.54 -0.55 -22.45
N GLU A 26 37.32 -0.71 -22.97
CA GLU A 26 36.98 -1.84 -23.84
C GLU A 26 37.73 -1.79 -25.18
N GLN A 27 37.89 -0.59 -25.77
CA GLN A 27 38.73 -0.42 -26.95
C GLN A 27 40.17 -0.86 -26.67
N LEU A 28 40.74 -0.41 -25.55
CA LEU A 28 42.10 -0.79 -25.14
C LEU A 28 42.23 -2.31 -24.89
N ARG A 29 41.20 -2.93 -24.30
CA ARG A 29 41.15 -4.39 -24.11
C ARG A 29 41.15 -5.13 -25.44
N VAL A 30 40.40 -4.66 -26.43
CA VAL A 30 40.37 -5.26 -27.77
C VAL A 30 41.71 -5.07 -28.50
N GLU A 31 42.33 -3.89 -28.38
CA GLU A 31 43.64 -3.58 -28.97
C GLU A 31 44.79 -4.38 -28.33
N ALA A 32 44.73 -4.66 -27.02
CA ALA A 32 45.76 -5.40 -26.31
C ALA A 32 45.53 -6.92 -26.37
N LEU A 33 44.33 -7.38 -26.00
CA LEU A 33 43.99 -8.79 -25.74
C LEU A 33 43.00 -9.39 -26.75
N GLY A 34 42.49 -8.62 -27.71
CA GLY A 34 41.57 -9.11 -28.74
C GLY A 34 42.23 -10.12 -29.70
N LYS A 35 41.46 -10.69 -30.63
CA LYS A 35 41.95 -11.71 -31.58
C LYS A 35 43.13 -11.26 -32.46
N LYS A 36 43.22 -9.94 -32.72
CA LYS A 36 44.32 -9.28 -33.44
C LYS A 36 45.10 -8.30 -32.54
N GLY A 37 44.94 -8.41 -31.22
CA GLY A 37 45.57 -7.49 -30.28
C GLY A 37 47.08 -7.67 -30.19
N GLU A 38 47.80 -6.64 -29.78
CA GLU A 38 49.26 -6.60 -29.72
C GLU A 38 49.83 -7.79 -28.93
N VAL A 39 49.25 -8.11 -27.75
CA VAL A 39 49.68 -9.24 -26.90
C VAL A 39 49.27 -10.58 -27.51
N SER A 40 48.08 -10.66 -28.10
CA SER A 40 47.58 -11.89 -28.75
C SER A 40 48.40 -12.28 -29.98
N LEU A 41 48.90 -11.30 -30.75
CA LEU A 41 49.78 -11.53 -31.90
C LEU A 41 51.14 -12.06 -31.46
N LEU A 42 51.73 -11.50 -30.39
CA LEU A 42 52.97 -12.01 -29.80
C LEU A 42 52.81 -13.45 -29.29
N MET A 43 51.69 -13.74 -28.63
CA MET A 43 51.35 -15.09 -28.17
C MET A 43 51.21 -16.09 -29.33
N ARG A 44 50.69 -15.67 -30.49
CA ARG A 44 50.61 -16.52 -31.70
C ARG A 44 52.00 -16.82 -32.27
N GLY A 45 52.94 -15.88 -32.16
CA GLY A 45 54.34 -16.03 -32.58
C GLY A 45 55.11 -17.11 -31.82
N LEU A 46 54.68 -17.50 -30.61
CA LEU A 46 55.25 -18.65 -29.89
C LEU A 46 55.15 -19.95 -30.70
N GLY A 47 54.11 -20.11 -31.52
CA GLY A 47 53.90 -21.30 -32.36
C GLY A 47 55.01 -21.54 -33.39
N SER A 48 55.75 -20.51 -33.78
CA SER A 48 56.88 -20.59 -34.74
C SER A 48 58.27 -20.67 -34.09
N MET A 49 58.38 -20.58 -32.76
CA MET A 49 59.66 -20.57 -32.05
C MET A 49 60.22 -21.98 -31.79
N SER A 50 61.54 -22.07 -31.60
CA SER A 50 62.22 -23.30 -31.18
C SER A 50 61.83 -23.70 -29.74
N PRO A 51 62.06 -24.96 -29.32
CA PRO A 51 61.77 -25.41 -27.96
C PRO A 51 62.48 -24.60 -26.86
N GLU A 52 63.75 -24.23 -27.08
CA GLU A 52 64.55 -23.45 -26.13
C GLU A 52 64.04 -22.00 -26.00
N GLU A 53 63.64 -21.38 -27.12
CA GLU A 53 63.06 -20.04 -27.12
C GLU A 53 61.65 -20.03 -26.48
N ARG A 54 60.82 -21.04 -26.75
CA ARG A 54 59.51 -21.16 -26.08
C ARG A 54 59.63 -21.28 -24.57
N GLN A 55 60.67 -21.96 -24.08
CA GLN A 55 60.88 -22.16 -22.64
C GLN A 55 61.24 -20.86 -21.92
N SER A 56 61.88 -19.91 -22.59
CA SER A 56 62.21 -18.59 -22.03
C SER A 56 61.12 -17.54 -22.27
N PHE A 57 60.55 -17.45 -23.48
CA PHE A 57 59.55 -16.43 -23.84
C PHE A 57 58.11 -16.77 -23.47
N GLY A 58 57.77 -18.05 -23.38
CA GLY A 58 56.41 -18.50 -23.02
C GLY A 58 55.95 -17.98 -21.65
N PRO A 59 56.73 -18.16 -20.57
CA PRO A 59 56.39 -17.63 -19.25
C PRO A 59 56.22 -16.11 -19.24
N LEU A 60 57.09 -15.37 -19.94
CA LEU A 60 57.07 -13.91 -19.99
C LEU A 60 55.82 -13.37 -20.68
N LEU A 61 55.45 -13.94 -21.83
CA LEU A 61 54.25 -13.52 -22.56
C LEU A 61 52.96 -13.90 -21.83
N ASN A 62 52.95 -15.04 -21.13
CA ASN A 62 51.84 -15.40 -20.23
C ASN A 62 51.75 -14.44 -19.03
N GLY A 63 52.89 -14.04 -18.46
CA GLY A 63 52.97 -13.03 -17.40
C GLY A 63 52.40 -11.68 -17.87
N LEU A 64 52.89 -11.17 -19.00
CA LEU A 64 52.40 -9.94 -19.63
C LEU A 64 50.89 -9.99 -19.84
N LYS A 65 50.38 -11.07 -20.44
CA LYS A 65 48.95 -11.25 -20.68
C LYS A 65 48.15 -11.21 -19.38
N SER A 66 48.64 -11.87 -18.33
CA SER A 66 47.99 -11.90 -17.02
C SER A 66 47.99 -10.54 -16.34
N GLN A 67 49.10 -9.81 -16.38
CA GLN A 67 49.21 -8.48 -15.77
C GLN A 67 48.31 -7.47 -16.47
N VAL A 68 48.31 -7.46 -17.82
CA VAL A 68 47.43 -6.58 -18.61
C VAL A 68 45.96 -6.92 -18.36
N ALA A 69 45.60 -8.21 -18.29
CA ALA A 69 44.24 -8.61 -17.96
C ALA A 69 43.82 -8.16 -16.56
N SER A 70 44.68 -8.37 -15.55
CA SER A 70 44.42 -7.93 -14.17
C SER A 70 44.24 -6.41 -14.09
N ALA A 71 45.12 -5.65 -14.74
CA ALA A 71 45.04 -4.20 -14.74
C ALA A 71 43.76 -3.67 -15.42
N ILE A 72 43.30 -4.33 -16.49
CA ILE A 72 42.02 -4.00 -17.14
C ILE A 72 40.85 -4.31 -16.19
N ASP A 73 40.84 -5.47 -15.55
CA ASP A 73 39.77 -5.86 -14.61
C ASP A 73 39.71 -4.92 -13.40
N GLU A 74 40.87 -4.54 -12.86
CA GLU A 74 40.98 -3.55 -11.77
C GLU A 74 40.46 -2.18 -12.20
N ARG A 75 40.89 -1.69 -13.38
CA ARG A 75 40.43 -0.38 -13.90
C ARG A 75 38.94 -0.39 -14.21
N GLN A 76 38.42 -1.49 -14.74
CA GLN A 76 36.99 -1.67 -15.02
C GLN A 76 36.17 -1.58 -13.73
N THR A 77 36.66 -2.20 -12.65
CA THR A 77 36.01 -2.14 -11.33
C THR A 77 36.00 -0.72 -10.78
N ILE A 78 37.10 0.02 -10.91
CA ILE A 78 37.20 1.42 -10.46
C ILE A 78 36.22 2.30 -11.23
N LEU A 79 36.28 2.28 -12.56
CA LEU A 79 35.41 3.10 -13.42
C LEU A 79 33.93 2.74 -13.24
N GLY A 80 33.61 1.46 -13.07
CA GLY A 80 32.25 1.00 -12.78
C GLY A 80 31.71 1.55 -11.45
N ARG A 81 32.55 1.60 -10.42
CA ARG A 81 32.19 2.17 -9.11
C ARG A 81 32.03 3.69 -9.17
N GLU A 82 32.89 4.38 -9.89
CA GLU A 82 32.80 5.82 -10.11
C GLU A 82 31.49 6.18 -10.83
N ALA A 83 31.18 5.50 -11.94
CA ALA A 83 29.94 5.70 -12.68
C ALA A 83 28.69 5.40 -11.83
N LEU A 84 28.72 4.36 -10.98
CA LEU A 84 27.62 4.07 -10.06
C LEU A 84 27.43 5.19 -9.03
N ASN A 85 28.51 5.68 -8.43
CA ASN A 85 28.44 6.73 -7.43
C ASN A 85 27.91 8.05 -8.02
N GLU A 86 28.33 8.39 -9.24
CA GLU A 86 27.82 9.57 -9.95
C GLU A 86 26.30 9.47 -10.19
N ARG A 87 25.83 8.30 -10.61
CA ARG A 87 24.40 8.03 -10.75
C ARG A 87 23.65 8.13 -9.42
N LEU A 88 24.18 7.56 -8.34
CA LEU A 88 23.56 7.65 -7.02
C LEU A 88 23.50 9.10 -6.49
N ALA A 89 24.51 9.92 -6.77
CA ALA A 89 24.54 11.33 -6.38
C ALA A 89 23.52 12.18 -7.17
N THR A 90 23.25 11.83 -8.42
CA THR A 90 22.32 12.56 -9.30
C THR A 90 20.88 12.08 -9.19
N GLU A 91 20.65 10.78 -8.95
CA GLU A 91 19.34 10.16 -8.79
C GLU A 91 18.79 10.26 -7.35
N HIS A 92 19.17 11.28 -6.57
CA HIS A 92 18.65 11.50 -5.22
C HIS A 92 17.24 12.11 -5.25
N LEU A 93 16.34 11.58 -4.41
CA LEU A 93 14.97 12.06 -4.26
C LEU A 93 14.76 12.58 -2.83
N ASP A 94 14.00 13.67 -2.68
CA ASP A 94 13.50 14.09 -1.37
C ASP A 94 12.39 13.15 -0.89
N VAL A 95 12.75 12.26 0.04
CA VAL A 95 11.84 11.27 0.64
C VAL A 95 10.80 11.89 1.58
N SER A 96 10.91 13.17 1.91
CA SER A 96 9.93 13.88 2.74
C SER A 96 8.75 14.44 1.93
N LEU A 97 8.85 14.44 0.60
CA LEU A 97 7.78 14.92 -0.26
C LEU A 97 6.51 14.08 -0.08
N PRO A 98 5.33 14.72 -0.09
CA PRO A 98 4.06 14.00 -0.03
C PRO A 98 3.97 12.95 -1.15
N ALA A 99 3.60 11.73 -0.77
CA ALA A 99 3.27 10.70 -1.74
C ALA A 99 2.07 11.14 -2.60
N ARG A 100 1.93 10.52 -3.78
CA ARG A 100 0.73 10.73 -4.61
C ARG A 100 -0.49 10.34 -3.80
N HIS A 101 -1.42 11.29 -3.66
CA HIS A 101 -2.59 11.11 -2.84
C HIS A 101 -3.48 9.96 -3.35
N VAL A 102 -3.87 9.07 -2.45
CA VAL A 102 -4.92 8.07 -2.67
C VAL A 102 -6.06 8.46 -1.73
N ALA A 103 -7.26 8.64 -2.28
CA ALA A 103 -8.42 9.01 -1.48
C ALA A 103 -8.71 7.91 -0.44
N GLN A 104 -8.83 8.31 0.82
CA GLN A 104 -9.28 7.43 1.90
C GLN A 104 -10.79 7.61 2.09
N GLY A 105 -11.48 6.51 2.41
CA GLY A 105 -12.87 6.57 2.85
C GLY A 105 -12.98 7.19 4.24
N SER A 106 -14.15 7.70 4.58
CA SER A 106 -14.48 8.17 5.93
C SER A 106 -15.81 7.57 6.36
N LEU A 107 -15.94 7.29 7.66
CA LEU A 107 -17.21 6.89 8.23
C LEU A 107 -18.10 8.12 8.42
N HIS A 108 -19.40 7.91 8.39
CA HIS A 108 -20.35 8.97 8.73
C HIS A 108 -20.31 9.19 10.25
N PRO A 109 -20.29 10.44 10.77
CA PRO A 109 -20.20 10.69 12.21
C PRO A 109 -21.29 9.99 13.05
N ILE A 110 -22.52 9.91 12.52
CA ILE A 110 -23.59 9.13 13.16
C ILE A 110 -23.23 7.64 13.30
N GLY A 111 -22.59 7.05 12.29
CA GLY A 111 -22.14 5.66 12.34
C GLY A 111 -21.07 5.46 13.41
N GLU A 112 -20.11 6.39 13.51
CA GLU A 112 -19.08 6.36 14.56
C GLU A 112 -19.70 6.39 15.97
N VAL A 113 -20.69 7.26 16.19
CA VAL A 113 -21.40 7.35 17.48
C VAL A 113 -22.20 6.08 17.77
N ILE A 114 -22.90 5.52 16.78
CA ILE A 114 -23.66 4.27 16.96
C ILE A 114 -22.71 3.12 17.30
N ASP A 115 -21.57 3.02 16.62
CA ASP A 115 -20.55 1.99 16.88
C ASP A 115 -19.96 2.15 18.28
N GLU A 116 -19.66 3.38 18.71
CA GLU A 116 -19.14 3.67 20.05
C GLU A 116 -20.15 3.27 21.15
N VAL A 117 -21.41 3.70 21.03
CA VAL A 117 -22.47 3.34 21.98
C VAL A 117 -22.66 1.82 22.01
N THR A 118 -22.66 1.18 20.84
CA THR A 118 -22.79 -0.28 20.73
C THR A 118 -21.64 -1.00 21.42
N ALA A 119 -20.41 -0.53 21.25
CA ALA A 119 -19.23 -1.10 21.91
C ALA A 119 -19.30 -0.96 23.44
N ILE A 120 -19.75 0.20 23.94
CA ILE A 120 -19.90 0.46 25.38
C ILE A 120 -20.90 -0.53 26.01
N PHE A 121 -22.13 -0.62 25.47
CA PHE A 121 -23.15 -1.51 26.02
C PHE A 121 -22.87 -2.99 25.77
N GLY A 122 -22.24 -3.32 24.63
CA GLY A 122 -21.76 -4.67 24.34
C GLY A 122 -20.76 -5.16 25.40
N SER A 123 -19.88 -4.29 25.89
CA SER A 123 -18.95 -4.62 26.98
C SER A 123 -19.66 -4.93 28.32
N MET A 124 -20.89 -4.44 28.50
CA MET A 124 -21.74 -4.69 29.66
C MET A 124 -22.66 -5.92 29.48
N GLY A 125 -22.57 -6.60 28.33
CA GLY A 125 -23.37 -7.80 28.02
C GLY A 125 -24.77 -7.51 27.47
N PHE A 126 -24.99 -6.33 26.88
CA PHE A 126 -26.19 -6.04 26.10
C PHE A 126 -26.03 -6.57 24.67
N ALA A 127 -27.10 -7.12 24.10
CA ALA A 127 -27.16 -7.49 22.69
C ALA A 127 -27.74 -6.34 21.84
N VAL A 128 -27.40 -6.29 20.55
CA VAL A 128 -28.04 -5.34 19.62
C VAL A 128 -29.29 -5.98 19.05
N ALA A 129 -30.42 -5.27 19.13
CA ALA A 129 -31.68 -5.66 18.53
C ALA A 129 -32.10 -4.66 17.45
N GLU A 130 -32.64 -5.15 16.35
CA GLU A 130 -33.11 -4.34 15.22
C GLU A 130 -34.58 -4.63 14.92
N GLY A 131 -35.26 -3.69 14.27
CA GLY A 131 -36.64 -3.86 13.84
C GLY A 131 -36.99 -2.92 12.68
N PRO A 132 -38.21 -3.08 12.13
CA PRO A 132 -38.61 -2.37 10.92
C PRO A 132 -38.75 -0.86 11.15
N HIS A 133 -38.66 -0.09 10.08
CA HIS A 133 -38.90 1.37 10.11
C HIS A 133 -40.38 1.73 10.01
N ILE A 134 -41.16 0.90 9.30
CA ILE A 134 -42.61 1.01 9.24
C ILE A 134 -43.17 0.09 10.31
N GLU A 135 -43.93 0.66 11.23
CA GLU A 135 -44.54 -0.02 12.36
C GLU A 135 -46.06 0.11 12.33
N ASP A 136 -46.73 -0.77 13.07
CA ASP A 136 -48.16 -0.65 13.33
C ASP A 136 -48.42 0.25 14.56
N ASP A 137 -49.68 0.67 14.73
CA ASP A 137 -50.11 1.50 15.86
C ASP A 137 -49.87 0.82 17.22
N PHE A 138 -49.95 -0.51 17.25
CA PHE A 138 -49.83 -1.27 18.48
C PHE A 138 -48.41 -1.19 19.03
N HIS A 139 -47.40 -1.52 18.23
CA HIS A 139 -46.00 -1.52 18.65
C HIS A 139 -45.45 -0.11 18.85
N ASN A 140 -45.86 0.86 18.02
CA ASN A 140 -45.37 2.23 18.13
C ASN A 140 -46.05 3.04 19.24
N PHE A 141 -47.27 2.68 19.67
CA PHE A 141 -48.00 3.44 20.68
C PHE A 141 -48.66 2.59 21.74
N THR A 142 -49.61 1.73 21.35
CA THR A 142 -50.53 1.09 22.32
C THR A 142 -49.80 0.22 23.34
N ALA A 143 -48.81 -0.57 22.91
CA ALA A 143 -47.99 -1.42 23.77
C ALA A 143 -47.09 -0.62 24.72
N LEU A 144 -46.83 0.65 24.42
CA LEU A 144 -46.08 1.60 25.24
C LEU A 144 -47.00 2.41 26.17
N ASN A 145 -48.23 1.95 26.37
CA ASN A 145 -49.25 2.60 27.19
C ASN A 145 -49.64 4.01 26.67
N ILE A 146 -49.62 4.19 25.34
CA ILE A 146 -50.05 5.42 24.67
C ILE A 146 -51.38 5.12 23.94
N PRO A 147 -52.55 5.32 24.58
CA PRO A 147 -53.85 5.08 23.95
C PRO A 147 -54.17 6.09 22.84
N ALA A 148 -55.23 5.83 22.06
CA ALA A 148 -55.58 6.60 20.85
C ALA A 148 -55.85 8.10 21.10
N ASP A 149 -56.34 8.44 22.28
CA ASP A 149 -56.66 9.80 22.73
C ASP A 149 -55.47 10.48 23.44
N HIS A 150 -54.32 9.82 23.55
CA HIS A 150 -53.17 10.36 24.25
C HIS A 150 -52.49 11.50 23.44
N PRO A 151 -52.19 12.66 24.07
CA PRO A 151 -51.55 13.80 23.41
C PRO A 151 -50.24 13.44 22.67
N ALA A 152 -49.45 12.52 23.22
CA ALA A 152 -48.21 12.05 22.60
C ALA A 152 -48.36 11.56 21.15
N ARG A 153 -49.53 11.03 20.75
CA ARG A 153 -49.77 10.62 19.35
C ARG A 153 -49.78 11.81 18.39
N GLN A 154 -50.13 12.99 18.88
CA GLN A 154 -50.07 14.27 18.16
C GLN A 154 -48.70 14.94 18.35
N GLU A 155 -48.16 14.96 19.57
CA GLU A 155 -46.88 15.62 19.91
C GLU A 155 -45.64 14.94 19.31
N HIS A 156 -45.74 13.70 18.83
CA HIS A 156 -44.64 13.02 18.15
C HIS A 156 -44.54 13.33 16.66
N ASP A 157 -45.44 14.15 16.11
CA ASP A 157 -45.46 14.53 14.69
C ASP A 157 -45.37 13.31 13.77
N THR A 158 -46.19 12.29 14.02
CA THR A 158 -46.04 10.99 13.37
C THR A 158 -46.36 11.04 11.86
N PHE A 159 -45.53 10.41 11.03
CA PHE A 159 -45.87 10.14 9.63
C PHE A 159 -46.79 8.92 9.53
N TYR A 160 -48.06 9.16 9.17
CA TYR A 160 -49.06 8.11 8.91
C TYR A 160 -49.12 7.74 7.43
N PHE A 161 -49.19 6.44 7.14
CA PHE A 161 -49.52 5.94 5.81
C PHE A 161 -51.03 6.00 5.53
N ALA A 162 -51.39 5.77 4.27
CA ALA A 162 -52.77 5.52 3.90
C ALA A 162 -53.30 4.30 4.68
N ALA A 163 -54.60 4.32 5.01
CA ALA A 163 -55.22 3.17 5.64
C ALA A 163 -55.20 1.99 4.68
N ASP A 164 -54.92 0.79 5.19
CA ASP A 164 -55.07 -0.46 4.45
C ASP A 164 -56.55 -0.87 4.32
N ASP A 165 -56.79 -2.01 3.66
CA ASP A 165 -58.14 -2.55 3.43
C ASP A 165 -58.89 -2.87 4.74
N GLU A 166 -58.17 -2.99 5.85
CA GLU A 166 -58.70 -3.29 7.19
C GLU A 166 -58.89 -2.02 8.03
N GLY A 167 -58.58 -0.84 7.47
CA GLY A 167 -58.70 0.46 8.12
C GLY A 167 -57.55 0.79 9.07
N GLN A 168 -56.50 -0.03 9.13
CA GLN A 168 -55.33 0.22 9.95
C GLN A 168 -54.40 1.21 9.24
N ARG A 169 -53.72 2.06 10.02
CA ARG A 169 -52.79 3.06 9.49
C ARG A 169 -51.38 2.76 10.00
N PRO A 170 -50.54 2.10 9.18
CA PRO A 170 -49.12 1.98 9.48
C PRO A 170 -48.48 3.37 9.66
N VAL A 171 -47.37 3.41 10.40
CA VAL A 171 -46.61 4.63 10.68
C VAL A 171 -45.14 4.43 10.41
N LEU A 172 -44.42 5.52 10.10
CA LEU A 172 -42.98 5.50 10.31
C LEU A 172 -42.71 5.64 11.81
N ARG A 173 -41.89 4.75 12.37
CA ARG A 173 -41.65 4.71 13.82
C ARG A 173 -41.07 6.03 14.34
N THR A 174 -41.61 6.51 15.46
CA THR A 174 -41.23 7.79 16.09
C THR A 174 -40.07 7.65 17.08
N HIS A 175 -39.80 6.41 17.47
CA HIS A 175 -38.75 5.97 18.38
C HIS A 175 -38.41 4.49 18.10
N THR A 176 -37.37 3.97 18.73
CA THR A 176 -36.89 2.58 18.58
C THR A 176 -37.52 1.60 19.59
N SER A 177 -38.35 2.09 20.51
CA SER A 177 -39.12 1.28 21.48
C SER A 177 -39.96 0.13 20.90
N PRO A 178 -40.48 0.16 19.64
CA PRO A 178 -41.14 -1.01 19.05
C PRO A 178 -40.27 -2.27 19.05
N VAL A 179 -38.94 -2.11 18.91
CA VAL A 179 -37.99 -3.22 18.98
C VAL A 179 -38.02 -3.87 20.37
N GLN A 180 -38.09 -3.07 21.44
CA GLN A 180 -38.16 -3.58 22.82
C GLN A 180 -39.44 -4.39 23.06
N ILE A 181 -40.60 -3.90 22.59
CA ILE A 181 -41.86 -4.64 22.67
C ILE A 181 -41.74 -5.99 21.93
N ARG A 182 -41.21 -5.97 20.71
CA ARG A 182 -41.03 -7.18 19.89
C ARG A 182 -40.11 -8.19 20.58
N THR A 183 -39.00 -7.74 21.16
CA THR A 183 -38.09 -8.60 21.93
C THR A 183 -38.77 -9.17 23.16
N MET A 184 -39.48 -8.36 23.95
CA MET A 184 -40.19 -8.83 25.16
C MET A 184 -41.34 -9.81 24.87
N VAL A 185 -41.90 -9.79 23.66
CA VAL A 185 -42.90 -10.77 23.21
C VAL A 185 -42.23 -12.07 22.73
N ALA A 186 -41.06 -11.97 22.11
CA ALA A 186 -40.35 -13.10 21.52
C ALA A 186 -39.49 -13.87 22.54
N GLU A 187 -39.03 -13.21 23.60
CA GLU A 187 -38.05 -13.73 24.55
C GLU A 187 -38.53 -13.58 26.00
N GLU A 188 -38.18 -14.54 26.85
CA GLU A 188 -38.42 -14.44 28.30
C GLU A 188 -37.25 -13.75 29.00
N PRO A 189 -37.50 -13.01 30.11
CA PRO A 189 -36.43 -12.45 30.94
C PRO A 189 -35.41 -13.49 31.42
N PRO A 190 -34.12 -13.11 31.61
CA PRO A 190 -33.57 -11.76 31.57
C PRO A 190 -33.27 -11.24 30.15
N ILE A 191 -33.70 -10.01 29.84
CA ILE A 191 -33.44 -9.32 28.57
C ILE A 191 -32.48 -8.15 28.81
N ARG A 192 -31.45 -8.03 27.97
CA ARG A 192 -30.51 -6.90 27.94
C ARG A 192 -30.21 -6.56 26.49
N ILE A 193 -30.87 -5.55 25.95
CA ILE A 193 -30.71 -5.15 24.55
C ILE A 193 -30.49 -3.65 24.43
N ILE A 194 -29.80 -3.25 23.37
CA ILE A 194 -29.87 -1.89 22.83
C ILE A 194 -30.47 -1.95 21.43
N ALA A 195 -31.25 -0.93 21.07
CA ALA A 195 -31.93 -0.81 19.80
C ALA A 195 -31.50 0.49 19.09
N PRO A 196 -30.32 0.53 18.46
CA PRO A 196 -29.95 1.63 17.59
C PRO A 196 -30.79 1.61 16.31
N GLY A 197 -31.24 2.77 15.84
CA GLY A 197 -32.01 2.81 14.60
C GLY A 197 -32.48 4.18 14.17
N ARG A 198 -32.93 4.25 12.91
CA ARG A 198 -33.57 5.44 12.35
C ARG A 198 -34.96 5.63 12.90
N THR A 199 -35.34 6.87 13.14
CA THR A 199 -36.65 7.29 13.63
C THR A 199 -37.11 8.51 12.83
N PHE A 200 -38.42 8.72 12.78
CA PHE A 200 -39.03 9.68 11.87
C PHE A 200 -40.03 10.55 12.60
N ARG A 201 -39.98 11.85 12.35
CA ARG A 201 -40.94 12.84 12.86
C ARG A 201 -41.21 13.88 11.78
N CYS A 202 -42.44 14.32 11.65
CA CYS A 202 -42.90 15.30 10.68
C CYS A 202 -42.56 16.73 11.16
N ASP A 203 -41.31 16.92 11.54
CA ASP A 203 -40.73 18.20 11.92
C ASP A 203 -39.42 18.41 11.15
N SER A 204 -39.23 19.61 10.62
CA SER A 204 -38.11 19.94 9.76
C SER A 204 -37.81 21.44 9.85
N ASP A 205 -36.79 21.78 10.63
CA ASP A 205 -36.29 23.14 10.78
C ASP A 205 -34.74 23.14 10.84
N GLN A 206 -34.13 24.17 11.42
CA GLN A 206 -32.66 24.26 11.51
C GLN A 206 -32.04 23.25 12.48
N THR A 207 -32.82 22.79 13.47
CA THR A 207 -32.39 21.89 14.55
C THR A 207 -33.06 20.51 14.48
N HIS A 208 -34.11 20.37 13.67
CA HIS A 208 -34.89 19.16 13.52
C HIS A 208 -34.82 18.64 12.08
N THR A 209 -34.53 17.35 11.96
CA THR A 209 -34.56 16.64 10.68
C THR A 209 -35.66 15.59 10.70
N PRO A 210 -36.40 15.38 9.60
CA PRO A 210 -37.55 14.48 9.59
C PRO A 210 -37.17 13.01 9.75
N MET A 211 -35.89 12.68 9.58
CA MET A 211 -35.29 11.41 9.92
C MET A 211 -34.03 11.66 10.74
N PHE A 212 -33.92 11.01 11.89
CA PHE A 212 -32.73 11.03 12.75
C PHE A 212 -32.47 9.63 13.30
N HIS A 213 -31.49 9.49 14.18
CA HIS A 213 -31.13 8.21 14.78
C HIS A 213 -31.29 8.28 16.29
N GLN A 214 -31.82 7.21 16.88
CA GLN A 214 -31.91 7.01 18.32
C GLN A 214 -31.24 5.70 18.69
N VAL A 215 -30.80 5.62 19.94
CA VAL A 215 -30.38 4.38 20.59
C VAL A 215 -31.13 4.31 21.91
N GLU A 216 -31.94 3.27 22.07
CA GLU A 216 -32.64 2.96 23.33
C GLU A 216 -32.15 1.62 23.88
N GLY A 217 -32.37 1.33 25.16
CA GLY A 217 -32.01 0.07 25.81
C GLY A 217 -32.63 -0.07 27.18
#